data_AF-S3C3C2-F1
#
_entry.id   AF-S3C3C2-F1
#
_cell.length_a   1.000
_cell.length_b   1.000
_cell.length_c   1.000
_cell.angle_alpha   90.00
_cell.angle_beta   90.00
_cell.angle_gamma   90.00
#
_symmetry.space_group_name_H-M   'P 1'
#
loop_
_entity.id
_entity.type
_entity.pdbx_description
1 polymer ?
#
loop_
_entity_poly.entity_id
_entity_poly.type
_entity_poly.pdbx_seq_one_letter_code
_entity_poly.pdbx_strand_id
1 'polypeptide(L)'
;MASSLDVALAWAGTITIAPSSACQAAFALLGAGVIALTLLPKATQKHLLDYGARDPKIQEATDRKNDSTARLEPDMLERFVAAVVARLQVPHGWFVSFYVFYLVAAAFWAVQWWSWEPYNDSTADSSGNLLGWIVRGQQRADVATATAAATAPQPSMALIQVYVAFGLEFLQGSRRLYEHLYVMKPSSSKMNAAQFILGLAYYAIMSVAVWVEGSQAILNATQHGVRFTITHETFAKLVIGVPLFVAASASQYWCHKHLASLVKYSLPERGLFRYLISPHYTSEVGLYFALSIIAAPEGRLINRTLLWSELFVLVSLGVTAARTKQWYSDKFGAERVAGKWKMIPFVF
;
A
#
# COMPACT_ATOMS: atom_id res chain seq x y z
N MET A 1 -10.14 2.89 -49.47
CA MET A 1 -9.36 1.95 -48.65
C MET A 1 -8.60 2.79 -47.64
N ALA A 2 -8.97 2.74 -46.36
CA ALA A 2 -8.18 3.41 -45.31
C ALA A 2 -6.78 2.77 -45.27
N SER A 3 -5.73 3.59 -45.11
CA SER A 3 -4.37 3.06 -45.09
C SER A 3 -4.17 2.21 -43.83
N SER A 4 -3.31 1.19 -43.89
CA SER A 4 -2.93 0.39 -42.72
C SER A 4 -2.36 1.23 -41.58
N LEU A 5 -1.83 2.42 -41.91
CA LEU A 5 -1.39 3.45 -40.97
C LEU A 5 -2.55 4.15 -40.27
N ASP A 6 -3.67 4.44 -40.95
CA ASP A 6 -4.86 5.02 -40.33
C ASP A 6 -5.54 4.04 -39.38
N VAL A 7 -5.54 2.75 -39.74
CA VAL A 7 -6.04 1.68 -38.87
C VAL A 7 -5.09 1.50 -37.68
N ALA A 8 -3.77 1.48 -37.87
CA ALA A 8 -2.79 1.38 -36.79
C ALA A 8 -2.79 2.61 -35.85
N LEU A 9 -3.01 3.81 -36.37
CA LEU A 9 -3.16 5.04 -35.58
C LEU A 9 -4.52 5.09 -34.86
N ALA A 10 -5.59 4.56 -35.48
CA ALA A 10 -6.85 4.34 -34.79
C ALA A 10 -6.69 3.32 -33.65
N TRP A 11 -5.95 2.23 -33.86
CA TRP A 11 -5.64 1.25 -32.81
C TRP A 11 -4.76 1.87 -31.69
N ALA A 12 -3.74 2.66 -32.05
CA ALA A 12 -2.88 3.37 -31.10
C ALA A 12 -3.65 4.45 -30.31
N GLY A 13 -4.68 5.06 -30.91
CA GLY A 13 -5.61 5.98 -30.24
C GLY A 13 -6.69 5.31 -29.39
N THR A 14 -6.87 3.99 -29.49
CA THR A 14 -7.94 3.24 -28.81
C THR A 14 -7.53 2.50 -27.53
N ILE A 15 -6.24 2.41 -27.19
CA ILE A 15 -5.82 1.81 -25.91
C ILE A 15 -5.61 2.93 -24.89
N THR A 16 -6.70 3.59 -24.49
CA THR A 16 -6.67 4.42 -23.27
C THR A 16 -6.74 3.48 -22.07
N ILE A 17 -5.60 3.17 -21.46
CA ILE A 17 -5.56 2.44 -20.20
C ILE A 17 -6.25 3.32 -19.14
N ALA A 18 -7.33 2.81 -18.56
CA ALA A 18 -8.00 3.50 -17.47
C ALA A 18 -7.00 3.76 -16.31
N PRO A 19 -6.93 4.97 -15.75
CA PRO A 19 -6.09 5.26 -14.58
C PRO A 19 -6.30 4.28 -13.42
N SER A 20 -7.52 3.80 -13.18
CA SER A 20 -7.82 2.74 -12.22
C SER A 20 -7.12 1.44 -12.58
N SER A 21 -7.21 0.97 -13.84
CA SER A 21 -6.48 -0.20 -14.33
C SER A 21 -4.97 -0.03 -14.26
N ALA A 22 -4.43 1.16 -14.52
CA ALA A 22 -3.01 1.46 -14.37
C ALA A 22 -2.56 1.32 -12.90
N CYS A 23 -3.34 1.85 -11.95
CA CYS A 23 -3.07 1.68 -10.51
C CYS A 23 -3.12 0.20 -10.11
N GLN A 24 -4.14 -0.54 -10.56
CA GLN A 24 -4.28 -1.98 -10.29
C GLN A 24 -3.09 -2.78 -10.81
N ALA A 25 -2.70 -2.54 -12.06
CA ALA A 25 -1.53 -3.18 -12.68
C ALA A 25 -0.24 -2.83 -11.92
N ALA A 26 -0.08 -1.57 -11.50
CA ALA A 26 1.07 -1.14 -10.73
C ALA A 26 1.15 -1.85 -9.36
N PHE A 27 0.05 -1.92 -8.60
CA PHE A 27 0.01 -2.69 -7.36
C PHE A 27 0.29 -4.18 -7.56
N ALA A 28 -0.27 -4.78 -8.62
CA ALA A 28 -0.03 -6.17 -8.97
C ALA A 28 1.46 -6.41 -9.28
N LEU A 29 2.10 -5.53 -10.05
CA LEU A 29 3.52 -5.60 -10.37
C LEU A 29 4.41 -5.43 -9.13
N LEU A 30 4.08 -4.50 -8.23
CA LEU A 30 4.79 -4.36 -6.97
C LEU A 30 4.66 -5.65 -6.13
N GLY A 31 3.48 -6.25 -6.08
CA GLY A 31 3.22 -7.50 -5.35
C GLY A 31 3.96 -8.70 -5.94
N ALA A 32 3.92 -8.83 -7.27
CA ALA A 32 4.70 -9.82 -8.00
C ALA A 32 6.21 -9.64 -7.76
N GLY A 33 6.68 -8.40 -7.69
CA GLY A 33 8.06 -8.08 -7.33
C GLY A 33 8.43 -8.60 -5.94
N VAL A 34 7.56 -8.40 -4.93
CA VAL A 34 7.78 -8.97 -3.59
C VAL A 34 7.82 -10.49 -3.61
N ILE A 35 6.89 -11.15 -4.32
CA ILE A 35 6.86 -12.61 -4.44
C ILE A 35 8.14 -13.11 -5.13
N ALA A 36 8.57 -12.47 -6.21
CA ALA A 36 9.81 -12.82 -6.90
C ALA A 36 11.03 -12.77 -5.98
N LEU A 37 11.10 -11.79 -5.06
CA LEU A 37 12.16 -11.74 -4.05
C LEU A 37 12.16 -12.96 -3.11
N THR A 38 11.00 -13.58 -2.87
CA THR A 38 10.89 -14.81 -2.06
C THR A 38 11.23 -16.09 -2.80
N LEU A 39 11.35 -16.03 -4.13
CA LEU A 39 11.79 -17.16 -4.96
C LEU A 39 13.31 -17.20 -5.14
N LEU A 40 14.02 -16.14 -4.74
CA LEU A 40 15.48 -16.09 -4.78
C LEU A 40 16.12 -17.10 -3.81
N PRO A 41 17.39 -17.50 -4.02
CA PRO A 41 18.11 -18.37 -3.08
C PRO A 41 18.11 -17.81 -1.64
N LYS A 42 18.10 -18.70 -0.64
CA LYS A 42 18.00 -18.31 0.80
C LYS A 42 19.09 -17.33 1.25
N ALA A 43 20.31 -17.47 0.73
CA ALA A 43 21.41 -16.55 1.02
C ALA A 43 21.10 -15.14 0.49
N THR A 44 20.69 -15.03 -0.78
CA THR A 44 20.27 -13.77 -1.41
C THR A 44 19.09 -13.13 -0.69
N GLN A 45 18.11 -13.95 -0.31
CA GLN A 45 16.96 -13.57 0.51
C GLN A 45 17.38 -12.97 1.85
N LYS A 46 18.41 -13.50 2.52
CA LYS A 46 18.92 -12.97 3.79
C LYS A 46 19.51 -11.58 3.60
N HIS A 47 20.20 -11.33 2.49
CA HIS A 47 20.77 -10.02 2.22
C HIS A 47 19.73 -8.98 1.78
N LEU A 48 18.77 -9.37 0.94
CA LEU A 48 17.81 -8.44 0.36
C LEU A 48 16.64 -8.11 1.28
N LEU A 49 16.16 -9.09 2.04
CA LEU A 49 14.88 -9.00 2.75
C LEU A 49 15.04 -8.91 4.28
N ASP A 50 16.15 -9.37 4.84
CA ASP A 50 16.37 -9.27 6.28
C ASP A 50 17.03 -7.95 6.67
N TYR A 51 16.36 -7.24 7.56
CA TYR A 51 16.85 -6.01 8.17
C TYR A 51 16.37 -5.88 9.61
N GLY A 52 17.01 -4.98 10.35
CA GLY A 52 16.67 -4.66 11.73
C GLY A 52 16.98 -5.81 12.67
N ALA A 53 15.97 -6.38 13.31
CA ALA A 53 16.16 -7.53 14.20
C ALA A 53 16.80 -8.72 13.50
N ARG A 54 16.56 -8.85 12.19
CA ARG A 54 16.94 -9.97 11.33
C ARG A 54 18.28 -9.77 10.62
N ASP A 55 18.98 -8.66 10.86
CA ASP A 55 20.24 -8.36 10.16
C ASP A 55 21.27 -9.48 10.40
N PRO A 56 21.87 -10.06 9.34
CA PRO A 56 22.86 -11.14 9.46
C PRO A 56 24.00 -10.84 10.41
N LYS A 57 24.46 -9.57 10.52
CA LYS A 57 25.55 -9.20 11.43
C LYS A 57 25.14 -9.27 12.90
N ILE A 58 23.87 -8.96 13.21
CA ILE A 58 23.31 -9.08 14.55
C ILE A 58 23.05 -10.56 14.87
N GLN A 59 22.59 -11.33 13.89
CA GLN A 59 22.39 -12.77 14.02
C GLN A 59 23.72 -13.49 14.30
N GLU A 60 24.78 -13.20 13.53
CA GLU A 60 26.12 -13.78 13.72
C GLU A 60 26.78 -13.46 15.07
N ALA A 61 26.48 -12.30 15.66
CA ALA A 61 26.94 -11.97 17.01
C ALA A 61 26.18 -12.76 18.09
N THR A 62 24.95 -13.18 17.80
CA THR A 62 24.12 -13.99 18.69
C THR A 62 24.44 -15.49 18.55
N ASP A 63 24.66 -15.96 17.31
CA ASP A 63 24.98 -17.35 16.98
C ASP A 63 26.41 -17.76 17.38
N ARG A 64 27.36 -16.81 17.39
CA ARG A 64 28.74 -17.05 17.88
C ARG A 64 28.82 -17.51 19.34
N LYS A 65 27.74 -17.39 20.10
CA LYS A 65 27.65 -17.91 21.47
C LYS A 65 27.27 -19.39 21.55
N ASN A 66 26.79 -20.03 20.48
CA ASN A 66 26.12 -21.34 20.58
C ASN A 66 26.59 -22.47 19.67
N ASP A 67 27.36 -22.28 18.57
CA ASP A 67 27.99 -23.44 17.92
C ASP A 67 29.12 -23.09 16.93
N SER A 68 30.08 -24.02 16.86
CA SER A 68 31.19 -24.13 15.92
C SER A 68 30.83 -25.11 14.81
N THR A 69 30.30 -24.63 13.69
CA THR A 69 30.14 -25.45 12.47
C THR A 69 30.69 -24.74 11.24
N ALA A 70 31.36 -25.55 10.40
CA ALA A 70 32.10 -25.13 9.21
C ALA A 70 31.16 -24.46 8.19
N ARG A 71 31.46 -23.20 7.86
CA ARG A 71 30.71 -22.42 6.86
C ARG A 71 31.13 -22.84 5.46
N LEU A 72 30.15 -23.25 4.65
CA LEU A 72 30.32 -23.40 3.20
C LEU A 72 30.68 -22.04 2.59
N GLU A 73 31.70 -22.03 1.71
CA GLU A 73 32.11 -20.83 0.96
C GLU A 73 30.95 -20.32 0.10
N PRO A 74 30.54 -19.05 0.22
CA PRO A 74 29.44 -18.49 -0.56
C PRO A 74 29.82 -18.35 -2.03
N ASP A 75 28.87 -18.65 -2.92
CA ASP A 75 29.02 -18.59 -4.38
C ASP A 75 29.33 -17.17 -4.88
N MET A 76 29.96 -17.04 -6.04
CA MET A 76 30.41 -15.76 -6.61
C MET A 76 29.24 -14.79 -6.83
N LEU A 77 28.07 -15.31 -7.24
CA LEU A 77 26.86 -14.52 -7.39
C LEU A 77 26.36 -13.99 -6.04
N GLU A 78 26.43 -14.80 -4.98
CA GLU A 78 26.04 -14.39 -3.63
C GLU A 78 26.94 -13.29 -3.09
N ARG A 79 28.25 -13.38 -3.33
CA ARG A 79 29.22 -12.32 -2.95
C ARG A 79 28.95 -11.03 -3.69
N PHE A 80 28.67 -11.10 -4.99
CA PHE A 80 28.35 -9.92 -5.80
C PHE A 80 27.05 -9.27 -5.33
N VAL A 81 25.98 -10.05 -5.17
CA VAL A 81 24.70 -9.55 -4.67
C VAL A 81 24.86 -8.95 -3.28
N ALA A 82 25.53 -9.64 -2.35
CA ALA A 82 25.81 -9.11 -1.01
C ALA A 82 26.60 -7.79 -1.07
N ALA A 83 27.57 -7.66 -1.97
CA ALA A 83 28.38 -6.46 -2.13
C ALA A 83 27.62 -5.27 -2.73
N VAL A 84 26.65 -5.52 -3.62
CA VAL A 84 25.73 -4.49 -4.15
C VAL A 84 24.73 -4.10 -3.08
N VAL A 85 24.12 -5.09 -2.42
CA VAL A 85 23.10 -4.87 -1.37
C VAL A 85 23.66 -4.13 -0.17
N ALA A 86 24.88 -4.44 0.27
CA ALA A 86 25.54 -3.73 1.37
C ALA A 86 25.79 -2.25 1.05
N ARG A 87 25.97 -1.89 -0.24
CA ARG A 87 26.13 -0.50 -0.69
C ARG A 87 24.79 0.21 -0.85
N LEU A 88 23.69 -0.53 -1.04
CA LEU A 88 22.33 0.00 -1.24
C LEU A 88 21.49 -0.15 0.02
N GLN A 89 22.00 0.33 1.16
CA GLN A 89 21.28 0.32 2.44
C GLN A 89 20.84 1.72 2.86
N VAL A 90 19.56 1.84 3.21
CA VAL A 90 18.93 3.08 3.66
C VAL A 90 18.76 3.04 5.19
N PRO A 91 19.23 4.05 5.94
CA PRO A 91 19.10 4.10 7.40
C PRO A 91 17.64 4.15 7.87
N HIS A 92 17.32 3.59 9.04
CA HIS A 92 15.98 3.65 9.64
C HIS A 92 15.40 5.06 9.75
N GLY A 93 16.24 6.09 9.96
CA GLY A 93 15.79 7.48 10.04
C GLY A 93 15.11 7.98 8.77
N TRP A 94 15.37 7.36 7.62
CA TRP A 94 14.72 7.71 6.35
C TRP A 94 13.30 7.15 6.23
N PHE A 95 12.84 6.34 7.18
CA PHE A 95 11.47 5.80 7.13
C PHE A 95 10.43 6.93 7.32
N VAL A 96 10.81 8.04 7.95
CA VAL A 96 9.99 9.26 8.01
C VAL A 96 9.59 9.74 6.61
N SER A 97 10.47 9.54 5.61
CA SER A 97 10.25 10.00 4.24
C SER A 97 9.02 9.36 3.60
N PHE A 98 8.64 8.13 3.99
CA PHE A 98 7.41 7.51 3.49
C PHE A 98 6.16 8.32 3.83
N TYR A 99 6.05 8.71 5.10
CA TYR A 99 4.89 9.42 5.60
C TYR A 99 4.89 10.88 5.14
N VAL A 100 6.06 11.52 5.15
CA VAL A 100 6.21 12.89 4.61
C VAL A 100 5.88 12.93 3.12
N PHE A 101 6.41 11.99 2.34
CA PHE A 101 6.12 11.89 0.90
C PHE A 101 4.62 11.73 0.66
N TYR A 102 3.98 10.80 1.38
CA TYR A 102 2.53 10.60 1.22
C TYR A 102 1.72 11.85 1.60
N LEU A 103 2.04 12.53 2.71
CA LEU A 103 1.32 13.74 3.12
C LEU A 103 1.53 14.90 2.15
N VAL A 104 2.74 15.04 1.57
CA VAL A 104 3.01 16.00 0.50
C VAL A 104 2.21 15.66 -0.75
N ALA A 105 2.16 14.38 -1.14
CA ALA A 105 1.34 13.94 -2.28
C ALA A 105 -0.16 14.18 -2.03
N ALA A 106 -0.66 13.88 -0.83
CA ALA A 106 -2.05 14.14 -0.45
C ALA A 106 -2.38 15.63 -0.47
N ALA A 107 -1.50 16.49 0.06
CA ALA A 107 -1.64 17.94 -0.01
C ALA A 107 -1.61 18.43 -1.47
N PHE A 108 -0.72 17.88 -2.30
CA PHE A 108 -0.68 18.17 -3.73
C PHE A 108 -2.02 17.86 -4.40
N TRP A 109 -2.61 16.68 -4.17
CA TRP A 109 -3.91 16.33 -4.75
C TRP A 109 -5.05 17.19 -4.22
N ALA A 110 -5.03 17.58 -2.93
CA ALA A 110 -5.98 18.53 -2.38
C ALA A 110 -5.88 19.90 -3.08
N VAL A 111 -4.66 20.40 -3.32
CA VAL A 111 -4.45 21.63 -4.10
C VAL A 111 -4.98 21.48 -5.52
N GLN A 112 -4.68 20.37 -6.20
CA GLN A 112 -5.21 20.11 -7.55
C GLN A 112 -6.75 20.09 -7.56
N TRP A 113 -7.40 19.59 -6.51
CA TRP A 113 -8.85 19.60 -6.41
C TRP A 113 -9.43 21.00 -6.13
N TRP A 114 -8.89 21.72 -5.14
CA TRP A 114 -9.43 23.03 -4.73
C TRP A 114 -9.06 24.18 -5.65
N SER A 115 -7.93 24.10 -6.34
CA SER A 115 -7.51 25.11 -7.32
C SER A 115 -8.03 24.82 -8.73
N TRP A 116 -8.92 23.84 -8.88
CA TRP A 116 -9.45 23.50 -10.19
C TRP A 116 -10.49 24.53 -10.61
N GLU A 117 -10.09 25.46 -11.49
CA GLU A 117 -11.04 26.29 -12.22
C GLU A 117 -11.70 25.49 -13.34
N PRO A 118 -13.05 25.36 -13.35
CA PRO A 118 -13.76 24.81 -14.49
C PRO A 118 -13.56 25.77 -15.67
N TYR A 119 -12.71 25.40 -16.63
CA TYR A 119 -12.55 26.19 -17.85
C TYR A 119 -13.85 26.13 -18.65
N ASN A 120 -14.49 27.28 -18.83
CA ASN A 120 -15.83 27.46 -19.44
C ASN A 120 -15.85 27.37 -20.98
N ASP A 121 -14.74 27.02 -21.62
CA ASP A 121 -14.72 26.95 -23.08
C ASP A 121 -15.17 25.58 -23.59
N SER A 122 -16.06 25.66 -24.57
CA SER A 122 -16.72 24.57 -25.29
C SER A 122 -15.82 23.55 -25.99
N THR A 123 -14.49 23.71 -25.95
CA THR A 123 -13.54 22.71 -26.40
C THR A 123 -13.21 21.75 -25.25
N ALA A 124 -13.84 20.57 -25.25
CA ALA A 124 -13.81 19.54 -24.21
C ALA A 124 -12.43 18.92 -23.86
N ASP A 125 -11.31 19.53 -24.25
CA ASP A 125 -9.99 18.90 -24.24
C ASP A 125 -8.94 19.56 -23.32
N SER A 126 -9.24 20.69 -22.68
CA SER A 126 -8.33 21.22 -21.64
C SER A 126 -8.61 20.53 -20.30
N SER A 127 -7.63 19.75 -19.82
CA SER A 127 -7.71 19.05 -18.54
C SER A 127 -7.75 20.00 -17.34
N GLY A 128 -7.42 21.28 -17.52
CA GLY A 128 -7.30 22.30 -16.47
C GLY A 128 -6.05 22.10 -15.61
N ASN A 129 -5.88 20.91 -15.04
CA ASN A 129 -4.71 20.51 -14.24
C ASN A 129 -4.46 18.99 -14.30
N LEU A 130 -3.56 18.46 -13.46
CA LEU A 130 -3.18 17.04 -13.49
C LEU A 130 -4.31 16.14 -12.99
N LEU A 131 -5.02 16.53 -11.93
CA LEU A 131 -6.17 15.76 -11.44
C LEU A 131 -7.24 15.67 -12.54
N GLY A 132 -7.52 16.78 -13.22
CA GLY A 132 -8.45 16.82 -14.34
C GLY A 132 -8.05 15.95 -15.51
N TRP A 133 -6.75 15.85 -15.81
CA TRP A 133 -6.25 14.94 -16.85
C TRP A 133 -6.51 13.48 -16.47
N ILE A 134 -6.24 13.12 -15.21
CA ILE A 134 -6.48 11.76 -14.69
C ILE A 134 -7.98 11.42 -14.72
N VAL A 135 -8.84 12.25 -14.14
CA VAL A 135 -10.27 11.88 -14.01
C VAL A 135 -11.01 11.91 -15.35
N ARG A 136 -10.60 12.78 -16.30
CA ARG A 136 -11.10 12.74 -17.68
C ARG A 136 -10.57 11.51 -18.43
N GLY A 137 -9.32 11.14 -18.22
CA GLY A 137 -8.75 9.88 -18.74
C GLY A 137 -9.54 8.66 -18.29
N GLN A 138 -9.93 8.63 -17.00
CA GLN A 138 -10.82 7.61 -16.47
C GLN A 138 -12.20 7.64 -17.14
N GLN A 139 -12.83 8.81 -17.24
CA GLN A 139 -14.14 8.94 -17.88
C GLN A 139 -14.12 8.47 -19.33
N ARG A 140 -13.09 8.81 -20.11
CA ARG A 140 -12.92 8.36 -21.51
C ARG A 140 -12.85 6.83 -21.58
N ALA A 141 -12.06 6.21 -20.71
CA ALA A 141 -11.94 4.75 -20.66
C ALA A 141 -13.25 4.06 -20.21
N ASP A 142 -13.98 4.64 -19.25
CA ASP A 142 -15.27 4.12 -18.78
C ASP A 142 -16.33 4.17 -19.90
N VAL A 143 -16.38 5.27 -20.65
CA VAL A 143 -17.30 5.44 -21.80
C VAL A 143 -16.94 4.47 -22.92
N ALA A 144 -15.64 4.33 -23.23
CA ALA A 144 -15.19 3.37 -24.25
C ALA A 144 -15.57 1.93 -23.86
N THR A 145 -15.38 1.55 -22.59
CA THR A 145 -15.73 0.23 -22.07
C THR A 145 -17.23 -0.02 -22.11
N ALA A 146 -18.05 0.95 -21.67
CA ALA A 146 -19.50 0.85 -21.71
C ALA A 146 -20.05 0.75 -23.14
N THR A 147 -19.48 1.53 -24.07
CA THR A 147 -19.84 1.51 -25.50
C THR A 147 -19.50 0.15 -26.11
N ALA A 148 -18.30 -0.36 -25.87
CA ALA A 148 -17.86 -1.66 -26.37
C ALA A 148 -18.70 -2.83 -25.82
N ALA A 149 -19.15 -2.74 -24.57
CA ALA A 149 -19.98 -3.75 -23.92
C ALA A 149 -21.49 -3.57 -24.17
N ALA A 150 -21.91 -2.49 -24.84
CA ALA A 150 -23.31 -2.08 -24.95
C ALA A 150 -24.05 -2.03 -23.59
N THR A 151 -23.36 -1.54 -22.55
CA THR A 151 -23.88 -1.46 -21.17
C THR A 151 -24.08 -0.01 -20.70
N ALA A 152 -24.78 0.15 -19.58
CA ALA A 152 -24.88 1.42 -18.88
C ALA A 152 -23.49 1.97 -18.45
N PRO A 153 -23.37 3.29 -18.22
CA PRO A 153 -22.13 3.89 -17.73
C PRO A 153 -21.57 3.17 -16.50
N GLN A 154 -20.24 3.07 -16.41
CA GLN A 154 -19.60 2.44 -15.27
C GLN A 154 -19.93 3.20 -13.97
N PRO A 155 -20.22 2.48 -12.88
CA PRO A 155 -20.52 3.12 -11.60
C PRO A 155 -19.29 3.84 -11.06
N SER A 156 -19.51 4.95 -10.35
CA SER A 156 -18.46 5.73 -9.69
C SER A 156 -18.74 5.80 -8.19
N MET A 157 -17.73 6.19 -7.41
CA MET A 157 -17.93 6.58 -6.03
C MET A 157 -18.81 7.83 -5.94
N ALA A 158 -19.63 7.95 -4.91
CA ALA A 158 -20.22 9.22 -4.52
C ALA A 158 -19.11 10.18 -4.04
N LEU A 159 -19.30 11.49 -4.23
CA LEU A 159 -18.31 12.51 -3.84
C LEU A 159 -17.98 12.45 -2.34
N ILE A 160 -18.97 12.13 -1.50
CA ILE A 160 -18.75 11.95 -0.06
C ILE A 160 -17.81 10.79 0.24
N GLN A 161 -17.87 9.69 -0.52
CA GLN A 161 -16.96 8.55 -0.36
C GLN A 161 -15.52 8.94 -0.73
N VAL A 162 -15.33 9.74 -1.80
CA VAL A 162 -14.02 10.30 -2.16
C VAL A 162 -13.43 11.08 -0.99
N TYR A 163 -14.20 12.00 -0.42
CA TYR A 163 -13.76 12.88 0.66
C TYR A 163 -13.44 12.08 1.93
N VAL A 164 -14.30 11.11 2.29
CA VAL A 164 -14.07 10.26 3.46
C VAL A 164 -12.85 9.37 3.26
N ALA A 165 -12.71 8.71 2.10
CA ALA A 165 -11.55 7.86 1.82
C ALA A 165 -10.24 8.65 1.84
N PHE A 166 -10.21 9.82 1.18
CA PHE A 166 -9.06 10.74 1.20
C PHE A 166 -8.74 11.23 2.60
N GLY A 167 -9.74 11.68 3.36
CA GLY A 167 -9.55 12.18 4.73
C GLY A 167 -9.04 11.11 5.69
N LEU A 168 -9.57 9.88 5.59
CA LEU A 168 -9.11 8.76 6.42
C LEU A 168 -7.68 8.33 6.08
N GLU A 169 -7.32 8.27 4.80
CA GLU A 169 -5.96 7.93 4.39
C GLU A 169 -4.95 9.04 4.76
N PHE A 170 -5.35 10.32 4.66
CA PHE A 170 -4.55 11.44 5.18
C PHE A 170 -4.36 11.35 6.70
N LEU A 171 -5.41 11.01 7.45
CA LEU A 171 -5.34 10.82 8.89
C LEU A 171 -4.44 9.64 9.25
N GLN A 172 -4.50 8.55 8.48
CA GLN A 172 -3.61 7.41 8.61
C GLN A 172 -2.16 7.82 8.41
N GLY A 173 -1.83 8.50 7.30
CA GLY A 173 -0.49 9.00 7.04
C GLY A 173 0.02 9.92 8.15
N SER A 174 -0.83 10.82 8.64
CA SER A 174 -0.53 11.76 9.73
C SER A 174 -0.24 11.04 11.05
N ARG A 175 -1.07 10.06 11.41
CA ARG A 175 -0.86 9.22 12.60
C ARG A 175 0.44 8.43 12.49
N ARG A 176 0.74 7.85 11.33
CA ARG A 176 1.97 7.08 11.12
C ARG A 176 3.21 7.96 11.20
N LEU A 177 3.14 9.20 10.71
CA LEU A 177 4.18 10.21 10.91
C LEU A 177 4.35 10.54 12.41
N TYR A 178 3.26 10.83 13.11
CA TYR A 178 3.28 11.09 14.55
C TYR A 178 3.92 9.93 15.32
N GLU A 179 3.52 8.69 15.04
CA GLU A 179 4.09 7.50 15.68
C GLU A 179 5.59 7.37 15.42
N HIS A 180 6.04 7.67 14.21
CA HIS A 180 7.46 7.61 13.88
C HIS A 180 8.27 8.64 14.66
N LEU A 181 7.76 9.86 14.80
CA LEU A 181 8.45 10.96 15.46
C LEU A 181 8.43 10.83 16.99
N TYR A 182 7.33 10.36 17.57
CA TYR A 182 7.08 10.50 19.01
C TYR A 182 6.85 9.17 19.76
N VAL A 183 6.54 8.08 19.05
CA VAL A 183 6.24 6.78 19.68
C VAL A 183 7.36 5.78 19.46
N MET A 184 7.88 5.69 18.23
CA MET A 184 8.89 4.70 17.85
C MET A 184 10.29 5.08 18.34
N LYS A 185 11.05 4.08 18.81
CA LYS A 185 12.44 4.28 19.23
C LYS A 185 13.37 4.32 18.01
N PRO A 186 14.38 5.22 17.98
CA PRO A 186 15.41 5.20 16.96
C PRO A 186 16.08 3.82 16.85
N SER A 187 16.39 3.41 15.62
CA SER A 187 17.00 2.11 15.36
C SER A 187 18.21 2.25 14.46
N SER A 188 19.26 1.47 14.73
CA SER A 188 20.42 1.29 13.85
C SER A 188 20.13 0.36 12.65
N SER A 189 18.89 -0.15 12.54
CA SER A 189 18.43 -0.96 11.42
C SER A 189 18.63 -0.24 10.09
N LYS A 190 19.04 -0.97 9.06
CA LYS A 190 19.11 -0.46 7.69
C LYS A 190 18.28 -1.32 6.77
N MET A 191 17.44 -0.70 5.94
CA MET A 191 16.62 -1.41 4.96
C MET A 191 17.30 -1.40 3.59
N ASN A 192 17.01 -2.38 2.75
CA ASN A 192 17.49 -2.37 1.38
C ASN A 192 16.84 -1.23 0.55
N ALA A 193 17.61 -0.56 -0.31
CA ALA A 193 17.13 0.55 -1.13
C ALA A 193 16.02 0.15 -2.11
N ALA A 194 16.02 -1.09 -2.62
CA ALA A 194 14.95 -1.60 -3.48
C ALA A 194 13.62 -1.69 -2.71
N GLN A 195 13.64 -2.19 -1.48
CA GLN A 195 12.46 -2.18 -0.61
C GLN A 195 12.01 -0.75 -0.28
N PHE A 196 12.97 0.17 -0.13
CA PHE A 196 12.68 1.58 0.11
C PHE A 196 11.97 2.23 -1.09
N ILE A 197 12.50 2.04 -2.30
CA ILE A 197 11.90 2.52 -3.54
C ILE A 197 10.52 1.90 -3.75
N LEU A 198 10.37 0.60 -3.51
CA LEU A 198 9.09 -0.10 -3.61
C LEU A 198 8.03 0.53 -2.70
N GLY A 199 8.40 0.89 -1.46
CA GLY A 199 7.51 1.58 -0.53
C GLY A 199 7.12 2.98 -1.01
N LEU A 200 8.05 3.76 -1.56
CA LEU A 200 7.73 5.08 -2.12
C LEU A 200 6.83 4.98 -3.35
N ALA A 201 7.08 4.01 -4.23
CA ALA A 201 6.23 3.72 -5.37
C ALA A 201 4.81 3.36 -4.94
N TYR A 202 4.66 2.52 -3.90
CA TYR A 202 3.36 2.21 -3.32
C TYR A 202 2.62 3.49 -2.87
N TYR A 203 3.25 4.37 -2.08
CA TYR A 203 2.61 5.60 -1.63
C TYR A 203 2.26 6.55 -2.78
N ALA A 204 3.09 6.60 -3.83
CA ALA A 204 2.81 7.41 -5.01
C ALA A 204 1.54 6.91 -5.72
N ILE A 205 1.44 5.61 -5.95
CA ILE A 205 0.26 5.00 -6.59
C ILE A 205 -0.97 5.14 -5.68
N MET A 206 -0.83 4.87 -4.38
CA MET A 206 -1.94 5.00 -3.42
C MET A 206 -2.48 6.43 -3.36
N SER A 207 -1.60 7.45 -3.47
CA SER A 207 -2.02 8.85 -3.51
C SER A 207 -2.95 9.19 -4.69
N VAL A 208 -2.83 8.46 -5.80
CA VAL A 208 -3.70 8.57 -6.99
C VAL A 208 -4.93 7.66 -6.86
N ALA A 209 -4.73 6.41 -6.41
CA ALA A 209 -5.73 5.35 -6.35
C ALA A 209 -7.00 5.73 -5.55
N VAL A 210 -6.86 6.58 -4.54
CA VAL A 210 -7.98 7.07 -3.71
C VAL A 210 -8.96 7.94 -4.51
N TRP A 211 -8.54 8.54 -5.63
CA TRP A 211 -9.35 9.47 -6.42
C TRP A 211 -9.99 8.82 -7.66
N VAL A 212 -9.28 7.90 -8.31
CA VAL A 212 -9.59 7.48 -9.70
C VAL A 212 -10.98 6.87 -9.87
N GLU A 213 -11.48 6.09 -8.91
CA GLU A 213 -12.82 5.47 -8.99
C GLU A 213 -13.97 6.48 -8.72
N GLY A 214 -13.63 7.70 -8.26
CA GLY A 214 -14.56 8.81 -8.04
C GLY A 214 -14.60 9.82 -9.18
N SER A 215 -13.93 9.52 -10.29
CA SER A 215 -13.72 10.46 -11.40
C SER A 215 -15.00 11.11 -11.91
N GLN A 216 -16.10 10.35 -12.03
CA GLN A 216 -17.37 10.90 -12.51
C GLN A 216 -18.01 11.87 -11.50
N ALA A 217 -17.95 11.55 -10.20
CA ALA A 217 -18.46 12.44 -9.15
C ALA A 217 -17.64 13.72 -9.03
N ILE A 218 -16.31 13.62 -9.18
CA ILE A 218 -15.38 14.76 -9.21
C ILE A 218 -15.70 15.68 -10.40
N LEU A 219 -15.85 15.11 -11.60
CA LEU A 219 -16.20 15.87 -12.80
C LEU A 219 -17.57 16.54 -12.69
N ASN A 220 -18.57 15.80 -12.20
CA ASN A 220 -19.91 16.34 -11.99
C ASN A 220 -19.89 17.52 -11.02
N ALA A 221 -19.18 17.38 -9.89
CA ALA A 221 -19.05 18.45 -8.90
C ALA A 221 -18.32 19.69 -9.46
N THR A 222 -17.38 19.50 -10.37
CA THR A 222 -16.66 20.59 -11.05
C THR A 222 -17.57 21.33 -12.04
N GLN A 223 -18.48 20.62 -12.71
CA GLN A 223 -19.39 21.19 -13.71
C GLN A 223 -20.66 21.81 -13.11
N HIS A 224 -21.23 21.20 -12.08
CA HIS A 224 -22.57 21.55 -11.55
C HIS A 224 -22.53 22.00 -10.08
N GLY A 225 -21.33 22.18 -9.53
CA GLY A 225 -21.09 22.50 -8.12
C GLY A 225 -21.08 21.27 -7.21
N VAL A 226 -20.44 21.42 -6.05
CA VAL A 226 -20.29 20.36 -5.05
C VAL A 226 -21.65 19.96 -4.47
N ARG A 227 -22.03 18.69 -4.65
CA ARG A 227 -23.23 18.10 -4.06
C ARG A 227 -22.89 16.75 -3.42
N PHE A 228 -23.32 16.56 -2.18
CA PHE A 228 -23.16 15.30 -1.46
C PHE A 228 -24.46 14.51 -1.51
N THR A 229 -24.53 13.54 -2.42
CA THR A 229 -25.63 12.58 -2.48
C THR A 229 -25.32 11.39 -1.57
N ILE A 230 -26.23 11.08 -0.65
CA ILE A 230 -26.12 9.92 0.24
C ILE A 230 -27.24 8.95 -0.11
N THR A 231 -26.92 7.95 -0.94
CA THR A 231 -27.83 6.82 -1.19
C THR A 231 -27.82 5.85 0.00
N HIS A 232 -28.81 4.96 0.09
CA HIS A 232 -28.83 3.90 1.12
C HIS A 232 -27.56 3.04 1.07
N GLU A 233 -27.08 2.72 -0.13
CA GLU A 233 -25.84 1.97 -0.32
C GLU A 233 -24.61 2.76 0.17
N THR A 234 -24.52 4.04 -0.18
CA THR A 234 -23.44 4.93 0.29
C THR A 234 -23.43 5.00 1.81
N PHE A 235 -24.60 5.21 2.42
CA PHE A 235 -24.74 5.26 3.87
C PHE A 235 -24.29 3.95 4.53
N ALA A 236 -24.72 2.80 4.01
CA ALA A 236 -24.33 1.49 4.55
C ALA A 236 -22.81 1.29 4.50
N LYS A 237 -22.15 1.62 3.37
CA LYS A 237 -20.69 1.54 3.22
C LYS A 237 -19.96 2.41 4.25
N LEU A 238 -20.43 3.63 4.47
CA LEU A 238 -19.82 4.55 5.44
C LEU A 238 -20.01 4.07 6.88
N VAL A 239 -21.23 3.63 7.25
CA VAL A 239 -21.54 3.15 8.60
C VAL A 239 -20.81 1.84 8.95
N ILE A 240 -20.49 1.00 7.97
CA ILE A 240 -19.71 -0.21 8.19
C ILE A 240 -18.21 0.08 8.12
N GLY A 241 -17.78 0.76 7.06
CA GLY A 241 -16.37 0.96 6.75
C GLY A 241 -15.66 1.91 7.69
N VAL A 242 -16.28 3.04 8.07
CA VAL A 242 -15.62 4.04 8.94
C VAL A 242 -15.34 3.48 10.33
N PRO A 243 -16.29 2.82 11.04
CA PRO A 243 -15.97 2.20 12.32
C PRO A 243 -14.92 1.09 12.22
N LEU A 244 -14.96 0.27 11.15
CA LEU A 244 -13.95 -0.76 10.91
C LEU A 244 -12.56 -0.15 10.75
N PHE A 245 -12.45 0.93 9.95
CA PHE A 245 -11.20 1.68 9.76
C PHE A 245 -10.68 2.23 11.09
N VAL A 246 -11.54 2.88 11.89
CA VAL A 246 -11.16 3.47 13.17
C VAL A 246 -10.70 2.39 14.16
N ALA A 247 -11.41 1.27 14.24
CA ALA A 247 -11.03 0.14 15.09
C ALA A 247 -9.68 -0.46 14.69
N ALA A 248 -9.45 -0.67 13.39
CA ALA A 248 -8.20 -1.17 12.85
C ALA A 248 -7.05 -0.18 13.11
N SER A 249 -7.26 1.11 12.84
CA SER A 249 -6.27 2.17 13.08
C SER A 249 -5.89 2.28 14.56
N ALA A 250 -6.88 2.23 15.46
CA ALA A 250 -6.64 2.23 16.90
C ALA A 250 -5.87 0.98 17.33
N SER A 251 -6.31 -0.22 16.93
CA SER A 251 -5.62 -1.49 17.23
C SER A 251 -4.15 -1.44 16.78
N GLN A 252 -3.89 -0.91 15.59
CA GLN A 252 -2.54 -0.74 15.08
C GLN A 252 -1.71 0.18 15.97
N TYR A 253 -2.24 1.35 16.35
CA TYR A 253 -1.56 2.28 17.25
C TYR A 253 -1.21 1.63 18.59
N TRP A 254 -2.16 0.91 19.20
CA TRP A 254 -1.92 0.21 20.47
C TRP A 254 -0.82 -0.84 20.36
N CYS A 255 -0.77 -1.56 19.23
CA CYS A 255 0.30 -2.50 18.96
C CYS A 255 1.67 -1.80 18.83
N HIS A 256 1.76 -0.69 18.09
CA HIS A 256 3.01 0.08 17.97
C HIS A 256 3.47 0.68 19.30
N LYS A 257 2.54 1.23 20.08
CA LYS A 257 2.84 1.74 21.43
C LYS A 257 3.35 0.63 22.34
N HIS A 258 2.75 -0.56 22.28
CA HIS A 258 3.24 -1.70 23.02
C HIS A 258 4.65 -2.10 22.57
N LEU A 259 4.89 -2.28 21.27
CA LEU A 259 6.21 -2.63 20.74
C LEU A 259 7.29 -1.61 21.13
N ALA A 260 6.96 -0.32 21.08
CA ALA A 260 7.88 0.75 21.47
C ALA A 260 8.21 0.72 22.98
N SER A 261 7.26 0.32 23.83
CA SER A 261 7.46 0.20 25.28
C SER A 261 8.42 -0.92 25.67
N LEU A 262 8.55 -1.95 24.82
CA LEU A 262 9.39 -3.10 25.12
C LEU A 262 10.89 -2.77 25.11
N VAL A 263 11.65 -3.58 25.83
CA VAL A 263 13.10 -3.66 25.64
C VAL A 263 13.37 -4.16 24.22
N LYS A 264 14.39 -3.59 23.57
CA LYS A 264 14.66 -3.85 22.16
C LYS A 264 14.87 -5.36 21.94
N TYR A 265 14.17 -5.90 20.95
CA TYR A 265 14.23 -7.31 20.57
C TYR A 265 13.71 -8.30 21.63
N SER A 266 12.76 -7.91 22.48
CA SER A 266 11.97 -8.81 23.33
C SER A 266 10.79 -9.45 22.58
N LEU A 267 10.31 -10.58 23.08
CA LEU A 267 9.09 -11.22 22.57
C LEU A 267 7.85 -10.46 23.11
N PRO A 268 6.95 -9.96 22.24
CA PRO A 268 5.70 -9.33 22.69
C PRO A 268 4.67 -10.40 23.10
N GLU A 269 4.05 -10.22 24.27
CA GLU A 269 3.11 -11.21 24.87
C GLU A 269 1.81 -10.59 25.39
N ARG A 270 1.59 -9.28 25.18
CA ARG A 270 0.38 -8.58 25.66
C ARG A 270 -0.66 -8.42 24.54
N GLY A 271 -1.95 -8.53 24.91
CA GLY A 271 -3.06 -8.28 24.00
C GLY A 271 -3.07 -9.24 22.82
N LEU A 272 -3.27 -8.72 21.60
CA LEU A 272 -3.31 -9.52 20.38
C LEU A 272 -1.99 -10.29 20.09
N PHE A 273 -0.86 -9.84 20.65
CA PHE A 273 0.42 -10.56 20.51
C PHE A 273 0.46 -11.93 21.21
N ARG A 274 -0.55 -12.26 22.03
CA ARG A 274 -0.74 -13.61 22.57
C ARG A 274 -1.10 -14.62 21.48
N TYR A 275 -1.81 -14.17 20.46
CA TYR A 275 -2.37 -15.00 19.40
C TYR A 275 -1.65 -14.79 18.06
N LEU A 276 -1.11 -13.60 17.84
CA LEU A 276 -0.51 -13.20 16.57
C LEU A 276 0.97 -12.80 16.76
N ILE A 277 1.79 -13.11 15.77
CA ILE A 277 3.18 -12.63 15.69
C ILE A 277 3.20 -11.14 15.36
N SER A 278 2.39 -10.71 14.39
CA SER A 278 2.36 -9.33 13.91
C SER A 278 0.93 -8.75 13.84
N PRO A 279 0.23 -8.58 14.98
CA PRO A 279 -1.15 -8.05 15.02
C PRO A 279 -1.30 -6.62 14.46
N HIS A 280 -0.23 -5.83 14.47
CA HIS A 280 -0.21 -4.51 13.82
C HIS A 280 -0.31 -4.61 12.30
N TYR A 281 0.20 -5.68 11.68
CA TYR A 281 0.03 -5.95 10.26
C TYR A 281 -1.39 -6.45 9.94
N THR A 282 -1.98 -7.27 10.82
CA THR A 282 -3.42 -7.62 10.73
C THR A 282 -4.29 -6.37 10.72
N SER A 283 -3.96 -5.43 11.62
CA SER A 283 -4.66 -4.15 11.73
C SER A 283 -4.46 -3.28 10.48
N GLU A 284 -3.29 -3.36 9.84
CA GLU A 284 -3.02 -2.66 8.57
C GLU A 284 -3.88 -3.20 7.42
N VAL A 285 -3.97 -4.52 7.29
CA VAL A 285 -4.85 -5.17 6.31
C VAL A 285 -6.30 -4.75 6.53
N GLY A 286 -6.78 -4.80 7.79
CA GLY A 286 -8.15 -4.38 8.12
C GLY A 286 -8.44 -2.91 7.79
N LEU A 287 -7.42 -2.04 7.86
CA LEU A 287 -7.54 -0.62 7.52
C LEU A 287 -7.74 -0.42 6.00
N TYR A 288 -6.93 -1.08 5.17
CA TYR A 288 -7.08 -0.99 3.71
C TYR A 288 -8.33 -1.71 3.20
N PHE A 289 -8.73 -2.81 3.84
CA PHE A 289 -10.01 -3.46 3.58
C PHE A 289 -11.20 -2.53 3.89
N ALA A 290 -11.15 -1.81 5.01
CA ALA A 290 -12.16 -0.82 5.33
C ALA A 290 -12.24 0.30 4.29
N LEU A 291 -11.09 0.80 3.81
CA LEU A 291 -11.05 1.78 2.72
C LEU A 291 -11.64 1.24 1.42
N SER A 292 -11.40 -0.03 1.09
CA SER A 292 -11.95 -0.64 -0.12
C SER A 292 -13.49 -0.74 -0.07
N ILE A 293 -14.08 -0.95 1.11
CA ILE A 293 -15.54 -0.86 1.32
C ILE A 293 -16.03 0.59 1.18
N ILE A 294 -15.40 1.53 1.90
CA ILE A 294 -15.79 2.95 1.93
C ILE A 294 -15.79 3.54 0.51
N ALA A 295 -14.74 3.26 -0.25
CA ALA A 295 -14.50 3.77 -1.59
C ALA A 295 -15.17 2.92 -2.68
N ALA A 296 -16.03 1.95 -2.35
CA ALA A 296 -16.61 1.11 -3.38
C ALA A 296 -17.62 1.90 -4.25
N PRO A 297 -17.48 1.90 -5.59
CA PRO A 297 -18.46 2.51 -6.50
C PRO A 297 -19.88 1.98 -6.29
N GLU A 298 -20.89 2.73 -6.74
CA GLU A 298 -22.30 2.30 -6.66
C GLU A 298 -22.53 0.91 -7.29
N GLY A 299 -23.38 0.10 -6.67
CA GLY A 299 -23.61 -1.30 -7.06
C GLY A 299 -22.43 -2.26 -6.80
N ARG A 300 -21.33 -1.80 -6.21
CA ARG A 300 -20.16 -2.63 -5.86
C ARG A 300 -19.93 -2.62 -4.35
N LEU A 301 -19.63 -3.79 -3.80
CA LEU A 301 -19.29 -3.93 -2.38
C LEU A 301 -17.86 -3.49 -2.05
N ILE A 302 -16.94 -3.61 -3.02
CA ILE A 302 -15.51 -3.37 -2.84
C ILE A 302 -14.97 -2.54 -4.01
N ASN A 303 -14.13 -1.55 -3.68
CA ASN A 303 -13.32 -0.81 -4.63
C ASN A 303 -12.20 -1.71 -5.14
N ARG A 304 -12.23 -2.05 -6.44
CA ARG A 304 -11.26 -2.96 -7.04
C ARG A 304 -9.85 -2.38 -7.03
N THR A 305 -9.71 -1.08 -7.26
CA THR A 305 -8.40 -0.41 -7.25
C THR A 305 -7.75 -0.49 -5.88
N LEU A 306 -8.48 -0.21 -4.80
CA LEU A 306 -7.96 -0.33 -3.44
C LEU A 306 -7.81 -1.79 -2.97
N LEU A 307 -8.60 -2.72 -3.51
CA LEU A 307 -8.40 -4.15 -3.25
C LEU A 307 -7.03 -4.64 -3.77
N TRP A 308 -6.59 -4.17 -4.95
CA TRP A 308 -5.25 -4.49 -5.44
C TRP A 308 -4.14 -3.90 -4.56
N SER A 309 -4.36 -2.71 -3.99
CA SER A 309 -3.49 -2.13 -2.97
C SER A 309 -3.41 -3.03 -1.73
N GLU A 310 -4.56 -3.51 -1.25
CA GLU A 310 -4.65 -4.42 -0.12
C GLU A 310 -3.94 -5.76 -0.38
N LEU A 311 -4.10 -6.33 -1.58
CA LEU A 311 -3.40 -7.56 -1.98
C LEU A 311 -1.87 -7.38 -1.96
N PHE A 312 -1.37 -6.23 -2.43
CA PHE A 312 0.05 -5.90 -2.31
C PHE A 312 0.49 -5.85 -0.83
N VAL A 313 -0.27 -5.15 0.03
CA VAL A 313 0.02 -5.03 1.46
C VAL A 313 0.00 -6.39 2.14
N LEU A 314 -1.00 -7.23 1.85
CA LEU A 314 -1.12 -8.60 2.34
C LEU A 314 0.12 -9.44 2.01
N VAL A 315 0.59 -9.39 0.76
CA VAL A 315 1.79 -10.11 0.32
C VAL A 315 3.03 -9.56 1.04
N SER A 316 3.24 -8.25 1.03
CA SER A 316 4.41 -7.59 1.61
C SER A 316 4.53 -7.84 3.13
N LEU A 317 3.44 -7.63 3.86
CA LEU A 317 3.39 -7.85 5.29
C LEU A 317 3.39 -9.34 5.64
N GLY A 318 2.78 -10.20 4.80
CA GLY A 318 2.78 -11.65 4.98
C GLY A 318 4.19 -12.26 4.93
N VAL A 319 5.00 -11.86 3.94
CA VAL A 319 6.41 -12.26 3.85
C VAL A 319 7.19 -11.78 5.07
N THR A 320 6.95 -10.53 5.49
CA THR A 320 7.60 -9.96 6.68
C THR A 320 7.20 -10.70 7.96
N ALA A 321 5.92 -11.01 8.15
CA ALA A 321 5.39 -11.71 9.31
C ALA A 321 5.93 -13.15 9.42
N ALA A 322 6.05 -13.86 8.30
CA ALA A 322 6.63 -15.19 8.26
C ALA A 322 8.09 -15.17 8.73
N ARG A 323 8.88 -14.22 8.25
CA ARG A 323 10.28 -14.04 8.68
C ARG A 323 10.40 -13.61 10.14
N THR A 324 9.49 -12.76 10.62
CA THR A 324 9.45 -12.39 12.04
C THR A 324 9.14 -13.60 12.92
N LYS A 325 8.23 -14.50 12.51
CA LYS A 325 7.96 -15.74 13.26
C LYS A 325 9.18 -16.63 13.30
N GLN A 326 9.89 -16.80 12.18
CA GLN A 326 11.14 -17.56 12.14
C GLN A 326 12.18 -16.97 13.09
N TRP A 327 12.40 -15.66 13.02
CA TRP A 327 13.35 -14.98 13.88
C TRP A 327 13.01 -15.12 15.37
N TYR A 328 11.73 -15.02 15.73
CA TYR A 328 11.31 -15.28 17.11
C TYR A 328 11.53 -16.74 17.53
N SER A 329 11.28 -17.70 16.63
CA SER A 329 11.54 -19.12 16.87
C SER A 329 13.03 -19.38 17.15
N ASP A 330 13.91 -18.82 16.31
CA ASP A 330 15.36 -19.00 16.43
C ASP A 330 15.90 -18.39 17.73
N LYS A 331 15.37 -17.22 18.12
CA LYS A 331 15.85 -16.48 19.28
C LYS A 331 15.27 -16.94 20.63
N PHE A 332 13.99 -17.31 20.66
CA PHE A 332 13.25 -17.53 21.91
C PHE A 332 12.80 -18.98 22.10
N GLY A 333 13.05 -19.86 21.14
CA GLY A 333 12.52 -21.22 21.11
C GLY A 333 11.24 -21.34 20.29
N ALA A 334 11.15 -22.40 19.50
CA ALA A 334 10.02 -22.64 18.60
C ALA A 334 8.70 -22.83 19.35
N GLU A 335 8.75 -23.42 20.53
CA GLU A 335 7.61 -23.70 21.41
C GLU A 335 6.90 -22.41 21.87
N ARG A 336 7.65 -21.31 22.04
CA ARG A 336 7.10 -20.01 22.48
C ARG A 336 6.21 -19.34 21.43
N VAL A 337 6.36 -19.72 20.16
CA VAL A 337 5.65 -19.10 19.02
C VAL A 337 4.83 -20.09 18.20
N ALA A 338 4.88 -21.39 18.51
CA ALA A 338 4.20 -22.44 17.78
C ALA A 338 2.70 -22.16 17.59
N GLY A 339 2.00 -21.84 18.70
CA GLY A 339 0.56 -21.58 18.71
C GLY A 339 0.12 -20.21 18.18
N LYS A 340 1.04 -19.35 17.73
CA LYS A 340 0.72 -18.01 17.24
C LYS A 340 0.57 -17.98 15.72
N TRP A 341 -0.52 -17.42 15.20
CA TRP A 341 -0.66 -17.10 13.77
C TRP A 341 0.31 -15.98 13.39
N LYS A 342 0.83 -15.97 12.16
CA LYS A 342 1.81 -14.97 11.70
C LYS A 342 1.15 -13.59 11.58
N MET A 343 -0.03 -13.53 10.95
CA MET A 343 -0.71 -12.29 10.60
C MET A 343 -2.23 -12.43 10.46
N ILE A 344 -2.78 -13.52 9.92
CA ILE A 344 -4.23 -13.66 9.71
C ILE A 344 -4.76 -14.72 10.70
N PRO A 345 -5.59 -14.34 11.69
CA PRO A 345 -6.18 -15.28 12.63
C PRO A 345 -6.85 -16.45 11.91
N PHE A 346 -6.64 -17.67 12.42
CA PHE A 346 -7.20 -18.91 11.90
C PHE A 346 -6.72 -19.32 10.49
N VAL A 347 -5.85 -18.54 9.84
CA VAL A 347 -5.39 -18.81 8.47
C VAL A 347 -3.86 -18.84 8.37
N PHE A 348 -3.17 -17.78 8.80
CA PHE A 348 -1.74 -17.59 8.52
C PHE A 348 -0.95 -16.98 9.68
#